data_AF-A0A1E7JAH3-F1
#
_entry.id   AF-A0A1E7JAH3-F1
#
_cell.length_a   1.000
_cell.length_b   1.000
_cell.length_c   1.000
_cell.angle_alpha   90.00
_cell.angle_beta   90.00
_cell.angle_gamma   90.00
#
_symmetry.space_group_name_H-M   'P 1'
#
loop_
_entity.id
_entity.type
_entity.pdbx_description
1 polymer ?
#
loop_
_entity_poly.entity_id
_entity_poly.type
_entity_poly.pdbx_seq_one_letter_code
_entity_poly.pdbx_strand_id
1 'polypeptide(L)'
;MGYLAGYHAFHKARPVYLLLGIGFILYGIVGDKAALFFLFPITFFGLYYLTYIRGKNVYVGRHVFVIVMILLFSVVVAGTIIQFNQRLNAQRKVGGEIDFSYALKYSREYTTAMSGVNPEFADGRFSTTMLALDTIWTGGLSHIFFGYGPGCLTKSVLGHMPTDKRIARIAGSYGITGMVFILTEYGLFGLVPLGLMFCIFVYMCWKWYNLEKEPCWKAFATGSLVFALLNAFIFLSYNTTPIENDLIPPLYFYAMASMRVRLKETMMSACTSRS
;
A
#
# COMPACT_ATOMS: atom_id res chain seq x y z
N MET A 1 -4.79 -9.42 -6.02
CA MET A 1 -4.10 -10.50 -5.26
C MET A 1 -4.93 -11.02 -4.08
N GLY A 2 -5.26 -10.20 -3.08
CA GLY A 2 -5.98 -10.67 -1.88
C GLY A 2 -7.30 -11.42 -2.14
N TYR A 3 -8.16 -10.88 -3.00
CA TYR A 3 -9.41 -11.55 -3.38
C TYR A 3 -9.14 -12.91 -4.05
N LEU A 4 -8.23 -12.97 -5.03
CA LEU A 4 -7.87 -14.22 -5.73
C LEU A 4 -7.33 -15.28 -4.77
N ALA A 5 -6.45 -14.89 -3.85
CA ALA A 5 -5.89 -15.79 -2.84
C ALA A 5 -6.97 -16.29 -1.87
N GLY A 6 -7.86 -15.40 -1.41
CA GLY A 6 -9.01 -15.78 -0.58
C GLY A 6 -9.94 -16.76 -1.29
N TYR A 7 -10.27 -16.50 -2.55
CA TYR A 7 -11.16 -17.36 -3.36
C TYR A 7 -10.55 -18.74 -3.60
N HIS A 8 -9.26 -18.78 -3.90
CA HIS A 8 -8.51 -20.02 -4.05
C HIS A 8 -8.48 -20.82 -2.74
N ALA A 9 -8.25 -20.16 -1.60
CA ALA A 9 -8.07 -20.84 -0.32
C ALA A 9 -9.38 -21.31 0.32
N PHE A 10 -10.45 -20.52 0.24
CA PHE A 10 -11.69 -20.77 0.98
C PHE A 10 -12.84 -21.26 0.12
N HIS A 11 -13.03 -20.76 -1.11
CA HIS A 11 -14.23 -21.05 -1.90
C HIS A 11 -14.04 -22.16 -2.93
N LYS A 12 -13.29 -21.91 -4.00
CA LYS A 12 -13.04 -22.91 -5.06
C LYS A 12 -11.60 -22.79 -5.53
N ALA A 13 -10.78 -23.78 -5.20
CA ALA A 13 -9.40 -23.83 -5.67
C ALA A 13 -9.38 -23.99 -7.20
N ARG A 14 -9.04 -22.93 -7.92
CA ARG A 14 -8.79 -22.97 -9.36
C ARG A 14 -7.36 -22.51 -9.65
N PRO A 15 -6.63 -23.21 -10.55
CA PRO A 15 -5.27 -22.82 -10.91
C PRO A 15 -5.21 -21.44 -11.59
N VAL A 16 -6.31 -21.03 -12.26
CA VAL A 16 -6.45 -19.70 -12.86
C VAL A 16 -6.17 -18.57 -11.87
N TYR A 17 -6.54 -18.70 -10.59
CA TYR A 17 -6.27 -17.66 -9.59
C TYR A 17 -4.78 -17.50 -9.29
N LEU A 18 -4.01 -18.59 -9.34
CA LEU A 18 -2.55 -18.57 -9.19
C LEU A 18 -1.90 -17.98 -10.43
N LEU A 19 -2.37 -18.37 -11.63
CA LEU A 19 -1.88 -17.82 -12.91
C LEU A 19 -2.10 -16.32 -13.00
N LEU A 20 -3.27 -15.82 -12.60
CA LEU A 20 -3.54 -14.37 -12.54
C LEU A 20 -2.63 -13.66 -11.53
N GLY A 21 -2.30 -14.33 -10.42
CA GLY A 21 -1.34 -13.80 -9.45
C GLY A 21 0.07 -13.69 -10.03
N ILE A 22 0.52 -14.72 -10.77
CA ILE A 22 1.80 -14.70 -11.49
C ILE A 22 1.81 -13.61 -12.55
N GLY A 23 0.73 -13.50 -13.35
CA GLY A 23 0.59 -12.46 -14.36
C GLY A 23 0.69 -11.05 -13.77
N PHE A 24 0.12 -10.81 -12.59
CA PHE A 24 0.25 -9.52 -11.90
C PHE A 24 1.71 -9.20 -11.51
N ILE A 25 2.49 -10.20 -11.08
CA ILE A 25 3.91 -10.02 -10.76
C ILE A 25 4.69 -9.69 -12.03
N LEU A 26 4.49 -10.49 -13.10
CA LEU A 26 5.17 -10.31 -14.37
C LEU A 26 4.86 -8.93 -14.97
N TYR A 27 3.59 -8.50 -14.93
CA TYR A 27 3.21 -7.16 -15.34
C TYR A 27 3.95 -6.08 -14.54
N GLY A 28 4.10 -6.29 -13.24
CA GLY A 28 4.86 -5.42 -12.37
C GLY A 28 6.36 -5.35 -12.69
N ILE A 29 6.98 -6.49 -13.03
CA ILE A 29 8.38 -6.58 -13.48
C ILE A 29 8.55 -5.84 -14.82
N VAL A 30 7.67 -6.08 -15.79
CA VAL A 30 7.66 -5.38 -17.08
C VAL A 30 7.46 -3.87 -16.91
N GLY A 31 6.63 -3.47 -15.94
CA GLY A 31 6.41 -2.07 -15.59
C GLY A 31 7.55 -1.41 -14.80
N ASP A 32 8.70 -2.06 -14.67
CA ASP A 32 9.91 -1.59 -13.98
C ASP A 32 9.65 -1.10 -12.53
N LYS A 33 8.67 -1.71 -11.86
CA LYS A 33 8.24 -1.28 -10.52
C LYS A 33 9.17 -1.83 -9.43
N ALA A 34 10.23 -1.07 -9.11
CA ALA A 34 11.20 -1.41 -8.08
C ALA A 34 10.57 -1.72 -6.69
N ALA A 35 9.42 -1.13 -6.35
CA ALA A 35 8.73 -1.41 -5.08
C ALA A 35 8.31 -2.88 -4.90
N LEU A 36 8.16 -3.63 -6.01
CA LEU A 36 7.84 -5.05 -5.96
C LEU A 36 8.95 -5.87 -5.30
N PHE A 37 10.20 -5.41 -5.37
CA PHE A 37 11.32 -6.03 -4.67
C PHE A 37 11.04 -6.19 -3.17
N PHE A 38 10.39 -5.19 -2.55
CA PHE A 38 10.05 -5.18 -1.12
C PHE A 38 8.63 -5.70 -0.84
N LEU A 39 7.66 -5.33 -1.68
CA LEU A 39 6.25 -5.65 -1.43
C LEU A 39 5.92 -7.12 -1.70
N PHE A 40 6.65 -7.76 -2.60
CA PHE A 40 6.36 -9.12 -3.02
C PHE A 40 6.47 -10.14 -1.87
N PRO A 41 7.60 -10.24 -1.15
CA PRO A 41 7.73 -11.20 -0.04
C PRO A 41 6.68 -10.94 1.03
N ILE A 42 6.50 -9.67 1.43
CA ILE A 42 5.56 -9.27 2.48
C ILE A 42 4.12 -9.65 2.11
N THR A 43 3.73 -9.40 0.86
CA THR A 43 2.38 -9.72 0.38
C THR A 43 2.13 -11.22 0.36
N PHE A 44 3.09 -12.02 -0.12
CA PHE A 44 2.91 -13.48 -0.19
C PHE A 44 2.89 -14.13 1.20
N PHE A 45 3.78 -13.72 2.10
CA PHE A 45 3.73 -14.17 3.49
C PHE A 45 2.46 -13.74 4.20
N GLY A 46 2.03 -12.49 4.01
CA GLY A 46 0.79 -11.98 4.58
C GLY A 46 -0.43 -12.76 4.09
N LEU A 47 -0.52 -13.02 2.78
CA LEU A 47 -1.60 -13.83 2.21
C LEU A 47 -1.59 -15.25 2.74
N TYR A 48 -0.43 -15.91 2.76
CA TYR A 48 -0.28 -17.25 3.29
C TYR A 48 -0.67 -17.35 4.77
N TYR A 49 -0.20 -16.40 5.58
CA TYR A 49 -0.55 -16.29 6.99
C TYR A 49 -2.05 -16.12 7.19
N LEU A 50 -2.67 -15.19 6.44
CA LEU A 50 -4.11 -14.98 6.52
C LEU A 50 -4.85 -16.26 6.13
N THR A 51 -4.62 -16.80 4.94
CA THR A 51 -5.47 -17.87 4.41
C THR A 51 -5.28 -19.21 5.10
N TYR A 52 -4.04 -19.63 5.36
CA TYR A 52 -3.74 -20.98 5.86
C TYR A 52 -3.54 -21.01 7.36
N ILE A 53 -2.62 -20.20 7.89
CA ILE A 53 -2.29 -20.22 9.32
C ILE A 53 -3.49 -19.74 10.13
N ARG A 54 -4.03 -18.56 9.81
CA ARG A 54 -5.13 -17.97 10.57
C ARG A 54 -6.49 -18.50 10.13
N GLY A 55 -6.74 -18.55 8.82
CA GLY A 55 -8.06 -18.85 8.27
C GLY A 55 -8.46 -20.32 8.39
N LYS A 56 -7.52 -21.23 8.14
CA LYS A 56 -7.70 -22.68 8.30
C LYS A 56 -7.20 -23.20 9.65
N ASN A 57 -6.70 -22.32 10.52
CA ASN A 57 -6.15 -22.64 11.84
C ASN A 57 -5.08 -23.74 11.80
N VAL A 58 -4.19 -23.68 10.80
CA VAL A 58 -3.17 -24.71 10.61
C VAL A 58 -1.91 -24.38 11.42
N TYR A 59 -1.36 -25.39 12.10
CA TYR A 59 -0.13 -25.23 12.88
C TYR A 59 1.09 -24.93 11.99
N VAL A 60 1.81 -23.86 12.31
CA VAL A 60 2.97 -23.37 11.54
C VAL A 60 4.04 -24.44 11.35
N GLY A 61 4.31 -25.24 12.39
CA GLY A 61 5.34 -26.30 12.35
C GLY A 61 5.06 -27.38 11.30
N ARG A 62 3.80 -27.64 10.95
CA ARG A 62 3.45 -28.61 9.89
C ARG A 62 3.70 -28.07 8.48
N HIS A 63 3.96 -26.77 8.36
CA HIS A 63 4.10 -26.06 7.10
C HIS A 63 5.47 -25.41 6.93
N VAL A 64 6.47 -25.81 7.72
CA VAL A 64 7.85 -25.32 7.61
C VAL A 64 8.37 -25.45 6.18
N PHE A 65 8.11 -26.60 5.52
CA PHE A 65 8.48 -26.80 4.12
C PHE A 65 7.85 -25.75 3.18
N VAL A 66 6.54 -25.48 3.31
CA VAL A 66 5.84 -24.48 2.50
C VAL A 66 6.40 -23.08 2.75
N ILE A 67 6.69 -22.74 4.01
CA ILE A 67 7.27 -21.46 4.40
C ILE A 67 8.66 -21.29 3.77
N VAL A 68 9.50 -22.33 3.82
CA VAL A 68 10.82 -22.33 3.17
C VAL A 68 10.68 -22.19 1.65
N MET A 69 9.71 -22.86 1.03
CA MET A 69 9.44 -22.70 -0.41
C MET A 69 9.00 -21.27 -0.76
N ILE A 70 8.15 -20.63 0.06
CA ILE A 70 7.76 -19.22 -0.16
C ILE A 70 8.97 -18.30 0.01
N LEU A 71 9.86 -18.55 0.98
CA LEU A 71 11.10 -17.79 1.15
C LEU A 71 12.00 -17.92 -0.07
N LEU A 72 12.28 -19.15 -0.52
CA LEU A 72 13.11 -19.41 -1.70
C LEU A 72 12.51 -18.76 -2.96
N PHE A 73 11.20 -18.91 -3.17
CA PHE A 73 10.51 -18.28 -4.29
C PHE A 73 10.59 -16.75 -4.22
N SER A 74 10.49 -16.18 -3.01
CA SER A 74 10.64 -14.73 -2.80
C SER A 74 12.05 -14.25 -3.14
N VAL A 75 13.09 -15.01 -2.78
CA VAL A 75 14.48 -14.70 -3.14
C VAL A 75 14.69 -14.78 -4.65
N VAL A 76 14.14 -15.80 -5.31
CA VAL A 76 14.20 -15.95 -6.78
C VAL A 76 13.52 -14.77 -7.46
N VAL A 77 12.30 -14.41 -7.06
CA VAL A 77 11.56 -13.28 -7.63
C VAL A 77 12.31 -11.96 -7.38
N ALA A 78 12.86 -11.76 -6.18
CA ALA A 78 13.67 -10.59 -5.87
C ALA A 78 14.93 -10.51 -6.74
N GLY A 79 15.62 -11.63 -6.96
CA GLY A 79 16.76 -11.73 -7.86
C GLY A 79 16.39 -11.42 -9.32
N THR A 80 15.27 -11.95 -9.81
CA THR A 80 14.72 -11.63 -11.13
C THR A 80 14.40 -10.14 -11.25
N ILE A 81 13.80 -9.53 -10.22
CA ILE A 81 13.54 -8.08 -10.21
C ILE A 81 14.85 -7.30 -10.32
N ILE A 82 15.90 -7.65 -9.58
CA ILE A 82 17.23 -6.99 -9.68
C ILE A 82 17.82 -7.14 -11.09
N GLN A 83 17.74 -8.34 -11.65
CA GLN A 83 18.32 -8.66 -12.95
C GLN A 83 17.65 -7.92 -14.11
N PHE A 84 16.33 -7.78 -14.07
CA PHE A 84 15.55 -7.14 -15.14
C PHE A 84 15.35 -5.64 -14.94
N ASN A 85 15.36 -5.15 -13.70
CA ASN A 85 15.27 -3.72 -13.40
C ASN A 85 16.65 -3.08 -13.50
N GLN A 86 16.87 -2.31 -14.55
CA GLN A 86 18.16 -1.64 -14.81
C GLN A 86 18.61 -0.72 -13.66
N ARG A 87 17.68 -0.22 -12.83
CA ARG A 87 18.02 0.67 -11.73
C ARG A 87 18.58 -0.09 -10.52
N LEU A 88 18.20 -1.36 -10.38
CA LEU A 88 18.53 -2.20 -9.23
C LEU A 88 19.80 -3.03 -9.41
N ASN A 89 20.41 -3.05 -10.60
CA ASN A 89 21.71 -3.70 -10.82
C ASN A 89 22.81 -2.67 -11.14
N ALA A 90 24.03 -2.96 -10.70
CA ALA A 90 25.18 -2.06 -10.81
C ALA A 90 25.56 -1.77 -12.27
N GLN A 91 25.34 -2.73 -13.17
CA GLN A 91 25.67 -2.62 -14.59
C GLN A 91 24.64 -1.80 -15.40
N ARG A 92 23.51 -1.43 -14.79
CA ARG A 92 22.42 -0.67 -15.42
C ARG A 92 21.91 -1.25 -16.73
N LYS A 93 21.83 -2.57 -16.82
CA LYS A 93 21.37 -3.29 -18.03
C LYS A 93 20.38 -4.40 -17.67
N VAL A 94 19.58 -4.80 -18.65
CA VAL A 94 18.73 -5.99 -18.50
C VAL A 94 19.64 -7.22 -18.53
N GLY A 95 19.41 -8.17 -17.61
CA GLY A 95 20.29 -9.32 -17.45
C GLY A 95 21.58 -9.00 -16.67
N GLY A 96 21.57 -7.92 -15.87
CA GLY A 96 22.68 -7.56 -14.98
C GLY A 96 22.93 -8.59 -13.88
N GLU A 97 24.01 -8.42 -13.13
CA GLU A 97 24.31 -9.30 -12.01
C GLU A 97 23.35 -9.06 -10.84
N ILE A 98 23.05 -10.12 -10.10
CA ILE A 98 22.20 -10.03 -8.90
C ILE A 98 23.08 -9.58 -7.73
N ASP A 99 23.06 -8.28 -7.44
CA ASP A 99 23.71 -7.68 -6.27
C ASP A 99 22.66 -7.07 -5.33
N PHE A 100 22.32 -7.82 -4.27
CA PHE A 100 21.37 -7.36 -3.24
C PHE A 100 21.90 -6.15 -2.46
N SER A 101 23.21 -6.04 -2.25
CA SER A 101 23.82 -4.92 -1.52
C SER A 101 23.67 -3.63 -2.31
N TYR A 102 23.95 -3.68 -3.62
CA TYR A 102 23.71 -2.55 -4.52
C TYR A 102 22.21 -2.19 -4.56
N ALA A 103 21.32 -3.18 -4.70
CA ALA A 103 19.88 -2.93 -4.77
C ALA A 103 19.32 -2.26 -3.50
N LEU A 104 19.79 -2.68 -2.31
CA LEU A 104 19.43 -2.08 -1.03
C LEU A 104 19.99 -0.66 -0.88
N LYS A 105 21.26 -0.46 -1.25
CA LYS A 105 21.90 0.87 -1.25
C LYS A 105 21.15 1.84 -2.18
N TYR A 106 20.90 1.42 -3.42
CA TYR A 106 20.13 2.18 -4.39
C TYR A 106 18.74 2.53 -3.87
N SER A 107 18.03 1.57 -3.28
CA SER A 107 16.67 1.80 -2.75
C SER A 107 16.64 2.83 -1.62
N ARG A 108 17.66 2.80 -0.74
CA ARG A 108 17.86 3.81 0.31
C ARG A 108 18.10 5.18 -0.32
N GLU A 109 19.10 5.28 -1.19
CA GLU A 109 19.48 6.53 -1.87
C GLU A 109 18.30 7.13 -2.65
N TYR A 110 17.57 6.31 -3.41
CA TYR A 110 16.38 6.73 -4.16
C TYR A 110 15.27 7.26 -3.25
N THR A 111 15.06 6.63 -2.09
CA THR A 111 14.00 7.05 -1.16
C THR A 111 14.40 8.30 -0.37
N THR A 112 15.69 8.54 -0.18
CA THR A 112 16.25 9.71 0.53
C THR A 112 16.87 10.77 -0.40
N ALA A 113 16.65 10.67 -1.71
CA ALA A 113 17.27 11.57 -2.67
C ALA A 113 16.76 13.01 -2.55
N MET A 114 17.68 13.97 -2.57
CA MET A 114 17.39 15.37 -2.86
C MET A 114 17.61 15.60 -4.36
N SER A 115 16.99 16.63 -4.93
CA SER A 115 17.15 16.94 -6.35
C SER A 115 18.59 17.33 -6.65
N GLY A 116 19.15 16.72 -7.71
CA GLY A 116 20.50 17.02 -8.18
C GLY A 116 20.64 18.40 -8.86
N VAL A 117 19.52 19.06 -9.17
CA VAL A 117 19.51 20.39 -9.82
C VAL A 117 19.35 21.50 -8.79
N ASN A 118 18.41 21.36 -7.86
CA ASN A 118 18.28 22.29 -6.73
C ASN A 118 18.04 21.50 -5.43
N PRO A 119 19.01 21.51 -4.48
CA PRO A 119 18.90 20.81 -3.20
C PRO A 119 17.71 21.22 -2.32
N GLU A 120 16.99 22.28 -2.65
CA GLU A 120 15.77 22.70 -1.95
C GLU A 120 14.58 21.76 -2.21
N PHE A 121 14.60 20.97 -3.28
CA PHE A 121 13.57 20.01 -3.68
C PHE A 121 13.99 18.57 -3.38
N ALA A 122 13.00 17.71 -3.13
CA ALA A 122 13.21 16.29 -2.86
C ALA A 122 12.74 15.42 -4.04
N ASP A 123 13.58 14.46 -4.43
CA ASP A 123 13.21 13.42 -5.40
C ASP A 123 12.72 12.15 -4.68
N GLY A 124 13.24 11.91 -3.47
CA GLY A 124 12.89 10.77 -2.63
C GLY A 124 11.63 10.99 -1.80
N ARG A 125 10.84 9.93 -1.61
CA ARG A 125 9.60 9.95 -0.81
C ARG A 125 9.84 10.28 0.66
N PHE A 126 10.89 9.71 1.26
CA PHE A 126 11.22 10.01 2.66
C PHE A 126 11.71 11.44 2.81
N SER A 127 12.57 11.91 1.91
CA SER A 127 13.03 13.30 1.90
C SER A 127 11.90 14.29 1.67
N THR A 128 10.94 13.97 0.80
CA THR A 128 9.74 14.80 0.59
C THR A 128 8.88 14.85 1.86
N THR A 129 8.73 13.73 2.57
CA THR A 129 8.04 13.73 3.87
C THR A 129 8.75 14.59 4.91
N MET A 130 10.08 14.49 5.02
CA MET A 130 10.84 15.32 5.95
C MET A 130 10.74 16.80 5.60
N LEU A 131 10.82 17.13 4.31
CA LEU A 131 10.67 18.49 3.80
C LEU A 131 9.28 19.07 4.11
N ALA A 132 8.23 18.27 3.95
CA ALA A 132 6.87 18.69 4.27
C ALA A 132 6.68 18.94 5.77
N LEU A 133 7.22 18.05 6.62
CA LEU A 133 7.18 18.22 8.07
C LEU A 133 7.94 19.48 8.51
N ASP A 134 9.13 19.71 7.97
CA ASP A 134 9.94 20.91 8.23
C ASP A 134 9.21 22.19 7.80
N THR A 135 8.64 22.21 6.60
CA THR A 135 7.89 23.35 6.06
C THR A 135 6.68 23.69 6.94
N ILE A 136 5.91 22.67 7.35
CA ILE A 136 4.72 22.86 8.18
C ILE A 136 5.09 23.31 9.60
N TRP A 137 6.14 22.71 10.17
CA TRP A 137 6.63 23.07 11.50
C TRP A 137 7.11 24.52 11.55
N THR A 138 7.91 24.94 10.57
CA THR A 138 8.43 26.31 10.45
C THR A 138 7.33 27.33 10.11
N GLY A 139 6.25 26.89 9.45
CA GLY A 139 5.06 27.71 9.21
C GLY A 139 4.26 28.06 10.47
N GLY A 140 4.47 27.36 11.59
CA GLY A 140 3.81 27.61 12.86
C GLY A 140 2.51 26.84 13.08
N LEU A 141 1.91 27.01 14.26
CA LEU A 141 0.79 26.19 14.74
C LEU A 141 -0.42 26.17 13.81
N SER A 142 -0.73 27.28 13.13
CA SER A 142 -1.85 27.33 12.19
C SER A 142 -1.66 26.31 11.05
N HIS A 143 -0.47 26.23 10.46
CA HIS A 143 -0.17 25.29 9.38
C HIS A 143 -0.07 23.84 9.87
N ILE A 144 0.37 23.62 11.12
CA ILE A 144 0.34 22.28 11.73
C ILE A 144 -1.09 21.72 11.76
N PHE A 145 -2.07 22.52 12.19
CA PHE A 145 -3.46 22.04 12.32
C PHE A 145 -4.26 22.10 11.02
N PHE A 146 -4.10 23.16 10.22
CA PHE A 146 -4.96 23.46 9.06
C PHE A 146 -4.26 23.34 7.70
N GLY A 147 -2.95 23.10 7.68
CA GLY A 147 -2.18 23.09 6.43
C GLY A 147 -2.11 24.47 5.78
N TYR A 148 -1.83 24.49 4.48
CA TYR A 148 -1.73 25.71 3.65
C TYR A 148 -3.02 26.04 2.89
N GLY A 149 -4.05 25.20 3.04
CA GLY A 149 -5.35 25.34 2.41
C GLY A 149 -5.57 24.35 1.27
N PRO A 150 -6.84 24.02 0.99
CA PRO A 150 -7.19 23.07 -0.06
C PRO A 150 -6.73 23.57 -1.43
N GLY A 151 -6.25 22.64 -2.24
CA GLY A 151 -5.84 22.93 -3.62
C GLY A 151 -4.47 23.58 -3.77
N CYS A 152 -3.68 23.72 -2.69
CA CYS A 152 -2.34 24.28 -2.78
C CYS A 152 -1.33 23.34 -3.47
N LEU A 153 -1.56 22.02 -3.46
CA LEU A 153 -0.79 21.03 -4.23
C LEU A 153 -1.56 20.50 -5.45
N THR A 154 -2.86 20.74 -5.51
CA THR A 154 -3.72 20.29 -6.62
C THR A 154 -3.48 21.15 -7.87
N LYS A 155 -3.12 20.48 -8.98
CA LYS A 155 -3.05 21.14 -10.29
C LYS A 155 -4.45 21.57 -10.73
N SER A 156 -4.59 22.83 -11.15
CA SER A 156 -5.82 23.27 -11.82
C SER A 156 -6.04 22.43 -13.10
N VAL A 157 -7.30 22.23 -13.49
CA VAL A 157 -7.71 21.59 -14.75
C VAL A 157 -7.07 22.27 -15.97
N LEU A 158 -6.70 23.55 -15.84
CA LEU A 158 -5.98 24.34 -16.85
C LEU A 158 -4.45 24.17 -16.80
N GLY A 159 -3.94 23.17 -16.08
CA GLY A 159 -2.52 22.75 -16.09
C GLY A 159 -1.55 23.64 -15.32
N HIS A 160 -1.99 24.77 -14.75
CA HIS A 160 -1.15 25.64 -13.95
C HIS A 160 -1.08 25.11 -12.52
N MET A 161 0.13 24.82 -12.03
CA MET A 161 0.32 24.63 -10.59
C MET A 161 0.09 25.96 -9.89
N PRO A 162 -0.76 26.03 -8.85
CA PRO A 162 -0.78 27.20 -7.99
C PRO A 162 0.61 27.33 -7.35
N THR A 163 1.38 28.32 -7.78
CA THR A 163 2.71 28.63 -7.22
C THR A 163 2.57 29.34 -5.88
N ASP A 164 2.04 28.62 -4.88
CA ASP A 164 2.20 29.07 -3.50
C ASP A 164 3.68 28.94 -3.13
N LYS A 165 4.36 30.08 -3.08
CA LYS A 165 5.79 30.17 -2.77
C LYS A 165 6.14 29.53 -1.42
N ARG A 166 5.18 29.46 -0.48
CA ARG A 166 5.37 28.89 0.86
C ARG A 166 5.63 27.38 0.81
N ILE A 167 5.07 26.70 -0.19
CA ILE A 167 5.16 25.24 -0.34
C ILE A 167 5.86 24.83 -1.64
N ALA A 168 6.47 25.78 -2.36
CA ALA A 168 7.11 25.52 -3.66
C ALA A 168 8.09 24.34 -3.59
N ARG A 169 8.86 24.24 -2.49
CA ARG A 169 9.81 23.14 -2.22
C ARG A 169 9.11 21.77 -2.21
N ILE A 170 7.91 21.69 -1.66
CA ILE A 170 7.10 20.46 -1.64
C ILE A 170 6.46 20.24 -3.01
N ALA A 171 5.82 21.25 -3.59
CA ALA A 171 5.07 21.15 -4.84
C ALA A 171 5.96 20.75 -6.04
N GLY A 172 7.24 21.16 -6.02
CA GLY A 172 8.22 20.75 -7.03
C GLY A 172 8.88 19.39 -6.77
N SER A 173 8.61 18.74 -5.63
CA SER A 173 9.20 17.45 -5.26
C SER A 173 8.48 16.29 -5.95
N TYR A 174 9.23 15.26 -6.36
CA TYR A 174 8.67 14.07 -7.01
C TYR A 174 8.00 13.11 -6.00
N GLY A 175 8.52 13.06 -4.77
CA GLY A 175 8.18 12.04 -3.77
C GLY A 175 6.88 12.26 -2.99
N ILE A 176 5.92 13.04 -3.50
CA ILE A 176 4.67 13.37 -2.77
C ILE A 176 3.82 12.11 -2.57
N THR A 177 3.59 11.74 -1.30
CA THR A 177 2.68 10.65 -0.90
C THR A 177 1.30 11.21 -0.52
N GLY A 178 0.29 10.35 -0.39
CA GLY A 178 -1.03 10.76 0.09
C GLY A 178 -0.99 11.43 1.48
N MET A 179 -0.15 10.94 2.37
CA MET A 179 0.09 11.57 3.67
C MET A 179 0.65 12.99 3.51
N VAL A 180 1.72 13.16 2.72
CA VAL A 180 2.33 14.49 2.49
C VAL A 180 1.32 15.45 1.88
N PHE A 181 0.54 14.97 0.91
CA PHE A 181 -0.48 15.75 0.24
C PHE A 181 -1.52 16.28 1.24
N ILE A 182 -2.16 15.38 2.00
CA ILE A 182 -3.21 15.77 2.96
C ILE A 182 -2.65 16.61 4.10
N LEU A 183 -1.46 16.29 4.59
CA LEU A 183 -0.81 17.06 5.64
C LEU A 183 -0.50 18.49 5.17
N THR A 184 -0.07 18.66 3.92
CA THR A 184 0.23 19.99 3.37
C THR A 184 -1.03 20.80 3.08
N GLU A 185 -2.08 20.20 2.52
CA GLU A 185 -3.30 20.92 2.19
C GLU A 185 -4.19 21.19 3.42
N TYR A 186 -4.30 20.22 4.35
CA TYR A 186 -5.30 20.22 5.42
C TYR A 186 -4.72 20.06 6.84
N GLY A 187 -3.40 19.92 6.98
CA GLY A 187 -2.75 19.76 8.28
C GLY A 187 -3.19 18.49 9.03
N LEU A 188 -3.04 18.51 10.35
CA LEU A 188 -3.48 17.41 11.22
C LEU A 188 -4.99 17.20 11.18
N PHE A 189 -5.81 18.24 10.95
CA PHE A 189 -7.26 18.09 10.86
C PHE A 189 -7.73 17.36 9.60
N GLY A 190 -6.95 17.34 8.52
CA GLY A 190 -7.20 16.42 7.42
C GLY A 190 -6.58 15.05 7.64
N LEU A 191 -5.31 15.02 8.06
CA LEU A 191 -4.53 13.78 8.13
C LEU A 191 -5.08 12.81 9.18
N VAL A 192 -5.44 13.29 10.38
CA VAL A 192 -5.90 12.43 11.47
C VAL A 192 -7.25 11.78 11.15
N PRO A 193 -8.31 12.52 10.75
CA PRO A 193 -9.58 11.88 10.41
C PRO A 193 -9.48 10.90 9.24
N LEU A 194 -8.70 11.24 8.21
CA LEU A 194 -8.51 10.33 7.07
C LEU A 194 -7.71 9.09 7.47
N GLY A 195 -6.65 9.24 8.27
CA GLY A 195 -5.90 8.12 8.84
C GLY A 195 -6.78 7.23 9.71
N LEU A 196 -7.63 7.82 10.54
CA LEU A 196 -8.62 7.09 11.35
C LEU A 196 -9.62 6.31 10.47
N MET A 197 -10.06 6.89 9.35
CA MET A 197 -10.92 6.19 8.38
C MET A 197 -10.26 4.92 7.86
N PHE A 198 -8.98 4.98 7.46
CA PHE A 198 -8.23 3.79 7.05
C PHE A 198 -8.13 2.76 8.18
N CYS A 199 -7.82 3.18 9.41
CA CYS A 199 -7.74 2.31 10.58
C CYS A 199 -9.07 1.62 10.90
N ILE A 200 -10.18 2.37 10.88
CA ILE A 200 -11.53 1.85 11.13
C ILE A 200 -11.89 0.82 10.05
N PHE A 201 -11.62 1.12 8.79
CA PHE A 201 -11.90 0.20 7.69
C PHE A 201 -11.10 -1.11 7.82
N VAL A 202 -9.80 -1.02 8.10
CA VAL A 202 -8.96 -2.20 8.37
C VAL A 202 -9.52 -3.00 9.54
N TYR A 203 -9.89 -2.34 10.64
CA TYR A 203 -10.50 -3.00 11.81
C TYR A 203 -11.81 -3.71 11.45
N MET A 204 -12.69 -3.07 10.67
CA MET A 204 -13.95 -3.67 10.21
C MET A 204 -13.70 -4.90 9.33
N CYS A 205 -12.77 -4.81 8.37
CA CYS A 205 -12.38 -5.95 7.54
C CYS A 205 -11.79 -7.08 8.37
N TRP A 206 -10.95 -6.75 9.37
CA TRP A 206 -10.36 -7.72 10.27
C TRP A 206 -11.43 -8.44 11.11
N LYS A 207 -12.39 -7.69 11.67
CA LYS A 207 -13.49 -8.26 12.43
C LYS A 207 -14.37 -9.16 11.56
N TRP A 208 -14.74 -8.70 10.37
CA TRP A 208 -15.49 -9.50 9.40
C TRP A 208 -14.74 -10.78 9.01
N TYR A 209 -13.45 -10.64 8.69
CA TYR A 209 -12.58 -11.78 8.40
C TYR A 209 -12.58 -12.82 9.51
N ASN A 210 -12.52 -12.43 10.78
CA ASN A 210 -12.51 -13.39 11.89
C ASN A 210 -13.87 -14.06 12.14
N LEU A 211 -14.98 -13.35 11.92
CA LEU A 211 -16.33 -13.86 12.22
C LEU A 211 -16.94 -14.67 11.08
N GLU A 212 -16.59 -14.35 9.83
CA GLU A 212 -17.20 -14.98 8.66
C GLU A 212 -16.78 -16.45 8.55
N LYS A 213 -17.77 -17.32 8.33
CA LYS A 213 -17.60 -18.76 8.19
C LYS A 213 -17.95 -19.23 6.79
N GLU A 214 -18.83 -18.50 6.09
CA GLU A 214 -19.25 -18.88 4.75
C GLU A 214 -18.06 -18.74 3.77
N PRO A 215 -17.69 -19.80 3.04
CA PRO A 215 -16.50 -19.82 2.19
C PRO A 215 -16.34 -18.65 1.21
N CYS A 216 -17.43 -18.28 0.53
CA CYS A 216 -17.43 -17.19 -0.44
C CYS A 216 -17.17 -15.84 0.23
N TRP A 217 -17.89 -15.53 1.31
CA TRP A 217 -17.72 -14.28 2.04
C TRP A 217 -16.42 -14.23 2.82
N LYS A 218 -15.88 -15.37 3.27
CA LYS A 218 -14.53 -15.43 3.87
C LYS A 218 -13.46 -15.03 2.86
N ALA A 219 -13.59 -15.47 1.61
CA ALA A 219 -12.71 -15.05 0.52
C ALA A 219 -12.81 -13.54 0.26
N PHE A 220 -14.03 -12.99 0.22
CA PHE A 220 -14.24 -11.55 0.10
C PHE A 220 -13.66 -10.76 1.27
N ALA A 221 -13.89 -11.19 2.51
CA ALA A 221 -13.36 -10.54 3.71
C ALA A 221 -11.82 -10.52 3.71
N THR A 222 -11.20 -11.62 3.27
CA THR A 222 -9.74 -11.70 3.09
C THR A 222 -9.25 -10.68 2.07
N GLY A 223 -9.91 -10.61 0.91
CA GLY A 223 -9.57 -9.65 -0.13
C GLY A 223 -9.74 -8.20 0.29
N SER A 224 -10.84 -7.87 0.98
CA SER A 224 -11.11 -6.53 1.51
C SER A 224 -10.12 -6.11 2.58
N LEU A 225 -9.70 -7.02 3.46
CA LEU A 225 -8.65 -6.74 4.44
C LEU A 225 -7.32 -6.40 3.75
N VAL A 226 -6.91 -7.21 2.78
CA VAL A 226 -5.67 -6.98 2.02
C VAL A 226 -5.74 -5.67 1.23
N PHE A 227 -6.89 -5.38 0.62
CA PHE A 227 -7.13 -4.13 -0.10
C PHE A 227 -7.03 -2.91 0.84
N ALA A 228 -7.67 -2.97 2.01
CA ALA A 228 -7.63 -1.88 2.99
C ALA A 228 -6.19 -1.62 3.49
N LEU A 229 -5.44 -2.69 3.83
CA LEU A 229 -4.04 -2.58 4.25
C LEU A 229 -3.14 -2.02 3.15
N LEU A 230 -3.30 -2.48 1.90
CA LEU A 230 -2.48 -2.02 0.78
C LEU A 230 -2.68 -0.53 0.51
N ASN A 231 -3.92 -0.06 0.49
CA ASN A 231 -4.19 1.36 0.27
C ASN A 231 -3.73 2.24 1.44
N ALA A 232 -3.86 1.76 2.68
CA ALA A 232 -3.29 2.46 3.83
C ALA A 232 -1.76 2.59 3.69
N PHE A 233 -1.09 1.52 3.27
CA PHE A 233 0.34 1.55 2.97
C PHE A 233 0.67 2.54 1.84
N ILE A 234 -0.07 2.50 0.72
CA ILE A 234 0.16 3.38 -0.43
C ILE A 234 -0.02 4.85 -0.03
N PHE A 235 -1.09 5.14 0.72
CA PHE A 235 -1.42 6.48 1.22
C PHE A 235 -0.27 7.04 2.06
N LEU A 236 0.23 6.24 3.01
CA LEU A 236 1.27 6.68 3.93
C LEU A 236 2.64 6.82 3.25
N SER A 237 2.97 5.94 2.31
CA SER A 237 4.37 5.70 1.94
C SER A 237 4.70 5.74 0.45
N TYR A 238 3.72 5.74 -0.45
CA TYR A 238 3.99 5.50 -1.87
C TYR A 238 3.53 6.60 -2.82
N ASN A 239 2.25 6.94 -2.88
CA ASN A 239 1.76 7.97 -3.80
C ASN A 239 0.40 8.51 -3.34
N THR A 240 -0.14 9.44 -4.10
CA THR A 240 -1.44 10.10 -3.86
C THR A 240 -2.63 9.30 -4.38
N THR A 241 -2.44 8.17 -5.06
CA THR A 241 -3.54 7.42 -5.70
C THR A 241 -4.73 7.15 -4.77
N PRO A 242 -4.57 6.76 -3.48
CA PRO A 242 -5.68 6.52 -2.56
C PRO A 242 -6.60 7.72 -2.29
N ILE A 243 -6.20 8.92 -2.70
CA ILE A 243 -6.95 10.17 -2.50
C ILE A 243 -7.08 10.96 -3.82
N GLU A 244 -6.57 10.43 -4.92
CA GLU A 244 -6.54 11.12 -6.21
C GLU A 244 -7.95 11.21 -6.80
N ASN A 245 -8.30 12.40 -7.32
CA ASN A 245 -9.59 12.71 -7.95
C ASN A 245 -10.83 12.51 -7.05
N ASP A 246 -10.67 12.47 -5.71
CA ASP A 246 -11.76 12.27 -4.76
C ASP A 246 -12.63 11.00 -5.00
N LEU A 247 -12.16 10.06 -5.83
CA LEU A 247 -12.95 8.88 -6.23
C LEU A 247 -12.84 7.73 -5.22
N ILE A 248 -11.69 7.60 -4.58
CA ILE A 248 -11.42 6.50 -3.66
C ILE A 248 -12.10 6.69 -2.29
N PRO A 249 -12.19 7.90 -1.69
CA PRO A 249 -12.92 8.08 -0.44
C PRO A 249 -14.40 7.66 -0.51
N PRO A 250 -15.20 8.02 -1.54
CA PRO A 250 -16.55 7.49 -1.73
C PRO A 250 -16.60 5.97 -1.88
N LEU A 251 -15.68 5.39 -2.66
CA LEU A 251 -15.57 3.92 -2.79
C LEU A 251 -15.32 3.26 -1.43
N TYR A 252 -14.51 3.88 -0.58
CA TYR A 252 -14.25 3.45 0.79
C TYR A 252 -15.50 3.53 1.65
N PHE A 253 -16.26 4.62 1.58
CA PHE A 253 -17.53 4.75 2.29
C PHE A 253 -18.55 3.69 1.85
N TYR A 254 -18.70 3.46 0.54
CA TYR A 254 -19.59 2.42 0.03
C TYR A 254 -19.12 1.02 0.47
N ALA A 255 -17.83 0.71 0.35
CA ALA A 255 -17.28 -0.55 0.82
C ALA A 255 -17.53 -0.75 2.32
N MET A 256 -17.24 0.26 3.14
CA MET A 256 -17.50 0.27 4.58
C MET A 256 -18.97 0.01 4.90
N ALA A 257 -19.89 0.69 4.21
CA ALA A 257 -21.33 0.50 4.38
C ALA A 257 -21.77 -0.92 4.02
N SER A 258 -21.38 -1.43 2.85
CA SER A 258 -21.73 -2.78 2.40
C SER A 258 -21.22 -3.86 3.36
N MET A 259 -19.97 -3.75 3.85
CA MET A 259 -19.49 -4.74 4.82
C MET A 259 -20.13 -4.57 6.18
N ARG A 260 -20.52 -3.36 6.60
CA ARG A 260 -21.21 -3.17 7.88
C ARG A 260 -22.55 -3.89 7.89
N VAL A 261 -23.28 -3.87 6.78
CA VAL A 261 -24.51 -4.66 6.61
C VAL A 261 -24.22 -6.14 6.79
N ARG A 262 -23.24 -6.68 6.04
CA ARG A 262 -22.89 -8.10 6.15
C ARG A 262 -22.39 -8.50 7.53
N LEU A 263 -21.54 -7.68 8.14
CA LEU A 263 -21.01 -7.91 9.48
C LEU A 263 -22.12 -7.99 10.53
N LYS A 264 -23.16 -7.15 10.40
CA LYS A 264 -24.34 -7.19 11.29
C LYS A 264 -25.09 -8.50 11.13
N GLU A 265 -25.31 -8.96 9.90
CA GLU A 265 -25.93 -10.27 9.62
C GLU A 265 -25.14 -11.40 10.26
N THR A 266 -23.82 -11.46 10.02
CA THR A 266 -22.95 -12.50 10.59
C THR A 266 -22.98 -12.49 12.12
N MET A 267 -23.01 -11.31 12.75
CA MET A 267 -23.11 -11.19 14.21
C MET A 267 -24.46 -11.67 14.75
N MET A 268 -25.57 -11.35 14.08
CA MET A 268 -26.90 -11.82 14.48
C MET A 268 -27.01 -13.34 14.40
N SER A 269 -26.53 -13.95 13.30
CA SER A 269 -26.51 -15.40 13.14
C SER A 269 -25.63 -16.11 14.18
N ALA A 270 -24.54 -15.48 14.64
CA ALA A 270 -23.67 -16.04 15.66
C ALA A 270 -24.28 -16.01 17.08
N CYS A 271 -25.16 -15.05 17.36
CA CYS A 271 -25.90 -14.99 18.63
C CYS A 271 -27.02 -16.02 18.70
N THR A 272 -27.77 -16.21 17.61
CA THR A 272 -28.87 -17.20 17.57
C THR A 272 -28.37 -18.65 17.59
N SER A 273 -27.14 -18.93 17.16
CA SER A 273 -26.56 -20.28 17.26
C SER A 273 -26.01 -20.63 18.64
N ARG A 274 -26.10 -19.73 19.63
CA ARG A 274 -25.59 -19.92 21.00
C ARG A 274 -26.70 -20.01 22.06
N SER A 275 -27.95 -19.77 21.67
CA SER A 275 -29.17 -20.04 22.46
C SER A 275 -29.69 -21.43 22.16
#